data_AF-A0A3R6ZYY9-F1
#
_entry.id   AF-A0A3R6ZYY9-F1
#
_cell.length_a   1.000
_cell.length_b   1.000
_cell.length_c   1.000
_cell.angle_alpha   90.00
_cell.angle_beta   90.00
_cell.angle_gamma   90.00
#
_symmetry.space_group_name_H-M   'P 1'
#
loop_
_entity.id
_entity.type
_entity.pdbx_description
1 polymer ?
#
loop_
_entity_poly.entity_id
_entity_poly.type
_entity_poly.pdbx_seq_one_letter_code
_entity_poly.pdbx_strand_id
1 'polypeptide(L)'
;MADVHSKWINGQLVFWDTYEYRWVDAIGPDVVKYCNHFVNLPVDDTTGNPTEFTTTETGVNTVVISTTAGGRLLLTTGATENNGISMQLTGEAFKLESNKPLYFGTKLQVNDADQVDLFIGLCITDTDLAGGMTDGVYFESLDESASISCVTEKDSTETQTDSTGTLVDATDKTLEFYWDGSTYIHFYIDGTLVASSSTNIPTDEELTLSIELLTGEGTANTCSIDWVRVIQIR
;
A
#
# COMPACT_ATOMS: atom_id res chain seq x y z
N MET A 1 22.00 10.26 6.98
CA MET A 1 20.70 10.35 7.66
C MET A 1 19.97 11.49 6.98
N ALA A 2 18.77 11.27 6.45
CA ALA A 2 18.00 12.35 5.84
C ALA A 2 17.54 13.30 6.95
N ASP A 3 17.56 14.61 6.66
CA ASP A 3 17.03 15.59 7.60
C ASP A 3 15.50 15.47 7.66
N VAL A 4 14.95 15.65 8.85
CA VAL A 4 13.50 15.73 9.05
C VAL A 4 13.12 17.20 9.15
N HIS A 5 12.12 17.60 8.36
CA HIS A 5 11.59 18.94 8.30
C HIS A 5 10.15 18.98 8.85
N SER A 6 9.60 20.18 9.12
CA SER A 6 8.25 20.33 9.69
C SER A 6 7.49 21.58 9.20
N LYS A 7 6.16 21.49 9.07
CA LYS A 7 5.26 22.51 8.49
C LYS A 7 3.87 22.34 9.06
N TRP A 8 3.09 23.40 8.96
CA TRP A 8 1.68 23.37 9.32
C TRP A 8 0.83 23.13 8.07
N ILE A 9 -0.08 22.16 8.15
CA ILE A 9 -1.13 21.91 7.17
C ILE A 9 -2.45 21.90 7.93
N ASN A 10 -3.38 22.80 7.59
CA ASN A 10 -4.69 22.91 8.22
C ASN A 10 -4.66 22.90 9.75
N GLY A 11 -3.66 23.58 10.33
CA GLY A 11 -3.49 23.65 11.79
C GLY A 11 -2.84 22.43 12.44
N GLN A 12 -2.44 21.41 11.67
CA GLN A 12 -1.73 20.22 12.16
C GLN A 12 -0.24 20.30 11.80
N LEU A 13 0.63 19.78 12.67
CA LEU A 13 2.08 19.76 12.44
C LEU A 13 2.45 18.47 11.69
N VAL A 14 3.01 18.62 10.48
CA VAL A 14 3.42 17.52 9.61
C VAL A 14 4.94 17.51 9.49
N PHE A 15 5.53 16.31 9.55
CA PHE A 15 6.95 16.06 9.37
C PHE A 15 7.21 15.33 8.05
N TRP A 16 8.26 15.70 7.32
CA TRP A 16 8.69 15.04 6.08
C TRP A 16 10.20 14.86 6.01
N ASP A 17 10.68 14.02 5.09
CA ASP A 17 12.10 13.78 4.86
C ASP A 17 12.65 14.66 3.71
N THR A 18 13.59 14.16 2.91
CA THR A 18 14.08 14.79 1.67
C THR A 18 12.95 15.29 0.73
N TYR A 19 11.79 14.62 0.70
CA TYR A 19 10.70 14.96 -0.22
C TYR A 19 9.51 15.55 0.53
N GLU A 20 9.09 16.76 0.17
CA GLU A 20 8.03 17.48 0.90
C GLU A 20 6.66 16.78 0.91
N TYR A 21 6.36 15.96 -0.10
CA TYR A 21 5.13 15.14 -0.14
C TYR A 21 5.22 13.90 0.76
N ARG A 22 6.43 13.43 1.10
CA ARG A 22 6.64 12.20 1.86
C ARG A 22 6.53 12.47 3.35
N TRP A 23 5.34 12.26 3.89
CA TRP A 23 5.12 12.48 5.32
C TRP A 23 5.68 11.31 6.13
N VAL A 24 6.58 11.61 7.05
CA VAL A 24 7.15 10.62 7.97
C VAL A 24 6.34 10.53 9.27
N ASP A 25 5.68 11.63 9.66
CA ASP A 25 4.74 11.66 10.78
C ASP A 25 3.86 12.93 10.74
N ALA A 26 2.78 12.95 11.52
CA ALA A 26 1.98 14.14 11.79
C ALA A 26 1.38 14.12 13.20
N ILE A 27 1.16 15.31 13.77
CA ILE A 27 0.60 15.51 15.12
C ILE A 27 -0.44 16.63 15.08
N GLY A 28 -1.61 16.37 15.67
CA GLY A 28 -2.67 17.35 15.87
C GLY A 28 -4.03 16.67 16.12
N PRO A 29 -5.05 17.44 16.55
CA PRO A 29 -6.37 16.89 16.86
C PRO A 29 -7.07 16.23 15.68
N ASP A 30 -6.76 16.65 14.45
CA ASP A 30 -7.42 16.15 13.23
C ASP A 30 -6.51 15.21 12.43
N VAL A 31 -5.47 14.66 13.06
CA VAL A 31 -4.58 13.68 12.42
C VAL A 31 -5.10 12.27 12.65
N VAL A 32 -5.43 11.58 11.56
CA VAL A 32 -5.71 10.14 11.55
C VAL A 32 -4.56 9.44 10.82
N LYS A 33 -3.95 8.42 11.44
CA LYS A 33 -2.80 7.73 10.84
C LYS A 33 -2.70 6.27 11.23
N TYR A 34 -2.17 5.47 10.31
CA TYR A 34 -1.65 4.13 10.55
C TYR A 34 -0.20 4.09 10.05
N CYS A 35 0.76 3.88 10.96
CA CYS A 35 2.18 3.84 10.64
C CYS A 35 2.81 2.61 11.30
N ASN A 36 3.39 1.72 10.50
CA ASN A 36 4.00 0.49 11.00
C ASN A 36 5.37 0.24 10.36
N HIS A 37 6.31 -0.24 11.18
CA HIS A 37 7.66 -0.66 10.76
C HIS A 37 7.86 -2.18 11.00
N PHE A 38 6.77 -2.90 11.30
CA PHE A 38 6.74 -4.36 11.42
C PHE A 38 7.81 -4.93 12.37
N VAL A 39 8.05 -4.22 13.48
CA VAL A 39 8.94 -4.69 14.56
C VAL A 39 8.22 -5.77 15.39
N ASN A 40 6.90 -5.69 15.48
CA ASN A 40 6.03 -6.66 16.11
C ASN A 40 4.61 -6.49 15.56
N LEU A 41 3.85 -7.58 15.45
CA LEU A 41 2.41 -7.59 15.19
C LEU A 41 1.76 -8.64 16.08
N PRO A 42 0.67 -8.33 16.80
CA PRO A 42 -0.13 -9.36 17.44
C PRO A 42 -0.70 -10.32 16.39
N VAL A 43 -0.63 -11.61 16.65
CA VAL A 43 -1.13 -12.68 15.75
C VAL A 43 -2.20 -13.51 16.45
N ASP A 44 -3.08 -14.13 15.68
CA ASP A 44 -4.07 -15.05 16.20
C ASP A 44 -3.49 -16.46 16.44
N ASP A 45 -4.08 -17.22 17.37
CA ASP A 45 -3.59 -18.56 17.76
C ASP A 45 -3.98 -19.68 16.77
N THR A 46 -4.84 -19.42 15.79
CA THR A 46 -5.38 -20.42 14.86
C THR A 46 -4.64 -20.42 13.53
N THR A 47 -4.49 -19.25 12.91
CA THR A 47 -3.84 -19.07 11.60
C THR A 47 -2.45 -18.46 11.70
N GLY A 48 -2.16 -17.76 12.80
CA GLY A 48 -0.91 -17.02 12.96
C GLY A 48 -0.88 -15.71 12.18
N ASN A 49 -2.03 -15.26 11.67
CA ASN A 49 -2.15 -14.04 10.90
C ASN A 49 -2.25 -12.82 11.82
N PRO A 50 -1.78 -11.64 11.38
CA PRO A 50 -1.87 -10.41 12.18
C PRO A 50 -3.33 -10.02 12.50
N THR A 51 -3.66 -9.82 13.78
CA THR A 51 -5.05 -9.61 14.23
C THR A 51 -5.62 -8.24 13.88
N GLU A 52 -4.78 -7.30 13.45
CA GLU A 52 -5.22 -5.97 13.02
C GLU A 52 -5.64 -5.92 11.54
N PHE A 53 -5.42 -7.01 10.80
CA PHE A 53 -5.87 -7.18 9.43
C PHE A 53 -6.97 -8.24 9.35
N THR A 54 -7.94 -8.01 8.47
CA THR A 54 -8.79 -9.07 7.91
C THR A 54 -8.00 -9.72 6.79
N THR A 55 -7.78 -11.04 6.89
CA THR A 55 -6.97 -11.79 5.93
C THR A 55 -7.83 -12.80 5.17
N THR A 56 -7.79 -12.74 3.84
CA THR A 56 -8.39 -13.71 2.93
C THR A 56 -7.27 -14.44 2.20
N GLU A 57 -7.31 -15.77 2.17
CA GLU A 57 -6.22 -16.59 1.65
C GLU A 57 -6.73 -17.67 0.70
N THR A 58 -5.97 -17.88 -0.39
CA THR A 58 -6.12 -19.03 -1.28
C THR A 58 -4.86 -19.89 -1.17
N GLY A 59 -5.02 -21.16 -0.83
CA GLY A 59 -3.90 -22.08 -0.62
C GLY A 59 -3.34 -22.06 0.81
N VAL A 60 -2.11 -22.54 0.96
CA VAL A 60 -1.39 -22.55 2.25
C VAL A 60 -0.29 -21.51 2.19
N ASN A 61 -0.48 -20.41 2.90
CA ASN A 61 0.41 -19.26 2.89
C ASN A 61 0.92 -18.97 4.31
N THR A 62 1.86 -18.05 4.44
CA THR A 62 2.32 -17.58 5.76
C THR A 62 2.53 -16.08 5.79
N VAL A 63 2.15 -15.46 6.91
CA VAL A 63 2.45 -14.07 7.24
C VAL A 63 3.30 -14.03 8.50
N VAL A 64 4.54 -13.55 8.40
CA VAL A 64 5.46 -13.53 9.54
C VAL A 64 6.20 -12.21 9.66
N ILE A 65 6.63 -11.88 10.87
CA ILE A 65 7.59 -10.80 11.09
C ILE A 65 9.00 -11.35 10.91
N SER A 66 9.76 -10.77 9.98
CA SER A 66 11.15 -11.18 9.74
C SER A 66 12.05 -10.85 10.94
N THR A 67 13.13 -11.63 11.11
CA THR A 67 14.13 -11.40 12.16
C THR A 67 15.22 -10.40 11.76
N THR A 68 15.05 -9.73 10.62
CA THR A 68 16.01 -8.73 10.11
C THR A 68 15.97 -7.46 10.95
N ALA A 69 17.14 -6.83 11.13
CA ALA A 69 17.20 -5.52 11.80
C ALA A 69 16.33 -4.49 11.08
N GLY A 70 15.48 -3.79 11.84
CA GLY A 70 14.49 -2.85 11.30
C GLY A 70 13.06 -3.38 11.32
N GLY A 71 12.88 -4.71 11.36
CA GLY A 71 11.57 -5.33 11.18
C GLY A 71 11.17 -5.39 9.70
N ARG A 72 10.41 -6.43 9.32
CA ARG A 72 9.69 -6.50 8.04
C ARG A 72 8.50 -7.43 8.21
N LEU A 73 7.39 -7.12 7.57
CA LEU A 73 6.35 -8.10 7.28
C LEU A 73 6.82 -8.96 6.11
N LEU A 74 6.70 -10.28 6.21
CA LEU A 74 7.02 -11.22 5.15
C LEU A 74 5.77 -12.02 4.83
N LEU A 75 5.29 -11.86 3.60
CA LEU A 75 4.25 -12.68 2.99
C LEU A 75 4.93 -13.78 2.18
N THR A 76 4.42 -15.00 2.29
CA THR A 76 4.87 -16.13 1.47
C THR A 76 3.65 -16.87 0.98
N THR A 77 3.49 -16.96 -0.34
CA THR A 77 2.36 -17.65 -0.96
C THR A 77 2.57 -19.17 -0.92
N GLY A 78 1.49 -19.91 -1.19
CA GLY A 78 1.57 -21.31 -1.62
C GLY A 78 2.26 -21.45 -2.98
N ALA A 79 2.52 -22.70 -3.40
CA ALA A 79 3.23 -23.03 -4.64
C ALA A 79 2.30 -23.51 -5.77
N THR A 80 1.07 -23.01 -5.80
CA THR A 80 0.13 -23.21 -6.92
C THR A 80 -0.28 -21.85 -7.41
N GLU A 81 -0.33 -21.68 -8.73
CA GLU A 81 -0.80 -20.47 -9.42
C GLU A 81 -2.07 -19.91 -8.75
N ASN A 82 -2.09 -18.59 -8.55
CA ASN A 82 -3.11 -17.81 -7.82
C ASN A 82 -3.30 -18.19 -6.34
N ASN A 83 -2.39 -18.95 -5.73
CA ASN A 83 -2.32 -19.00 -4.27
C ASN A 83 -1.76 -17.69 -3.76
N GLY A 84 -2.29 -17.22 -2.63
CA GLY A 84 -1.88 -15.94 -2.11
C GLY A 84 -2.65 -15.46 -0.92
N ILE A 85 -2.30 -14.24 -0.52
CA ILE A 85 -2.71 -13.59 0.71
C ILE A 85 -3.24 -12.20 0.34
N SER A 86 -4.46 -11.90 0.78
CA SER A 86 -5.06 -10.57 0.75
C SER A 86 -5.27 -10.10 2.18
N MET A 87 -4.71 -8.96 2.56
CA MET A 87 -4.83 -8.38 3.90
C MET A 87 -5.35 -6.96 3.82
N GLN A 88 -6.42 -6.70 4.56
CA GLN A 88 -7.00 -5.37 4.67
C GLN A 88 -7.04 -4.94 6.14
N LEU A 89 -6.50 -3.77 6.45
CA LEU A 89 -6.51 -3.23 7.82
C LEU A 89 -7.97 -3.15 8.29
N THR A 90 -8.26 -3.65 9.49
CA THR A 90 -9.64 -3.76 9.96
C THR A 90 -10.30 -2.39 10.09
N GLY A 91 -11.36 -2.19 9.31
CA GLY A 91 -12.15 -0.96 9.25
C GLY A 91 -11.62 0.05 8.23
N GLU A 92 -12.51 0.89 7.71
CA GLU A 92 -12.18 1.91 6.71
C GLU A 92 -12.09 3.28 7.37
N ALA A 93 -10.87 3.76 7.56
CA ALA A 93 -10.60 4.97 8.35
C ALA A 93 -10.26 6.20 7.51
N PHE A 94 -9.97 6.01 6.21
CA PHE A 94 -9.41 7.04 5.34
C PHE A 94 -10.40 7.43 4.26
N LYS A 95 -10.57 8.71 3.96
CA LYS A 95 -11.50 9.15 2.90
C LYS A 95 -10.94 10.33 2.14
N LEU A 96 -10.90 10.25 0.81
CA LEU A 96 -10.38 11.34 -0.02
C LEU A 96 -11.43 12.47 -0.10
N GLU A 97 -11.16 13.61 0.53
CA GLU A 97 -12.10 14.74 0.55
C GLU A 97 -11.38 16.07 0.33
N SER A 98 -12.16 17.09 -0.03
CA SER A 98 -11.67 18.45 -0.18
C SER A 98 -11.11 19.00 1.14
N ASN A 99 -9.95 19.65 1.06
CA ASN A 99 -9.14 20.18 2.16
C ASN A 99 -8.68 19.12 3.18
N LYS A 100 -8.69 17.84 2.83
CA LYS A 100 -8.22 16.75 3.71
C LYS A 100 -7.09 15.94 3.05
N PRO A 101 -5.88 16.52 2.94
CA PRO A 101 -4.77 15.87 2.27
C PRO A 101 -4.39 14.56 2.97
N LEU A 102 -3.97 13.59 2.16
CA LEU A 102 -3.62 12.25 2.60
C LEU A 102 -2.30 11.84 1.95
N TYR A 103 -1.41 11.26 2.75
CA TYR A 103 -0.20 10.59 2.29
C TYR A 103 -0.32 9.08 2.52
N PHE A 104 0.02 8.32 1.49
CA PHE A 104 0.29 6.90 1.57
C PHE A 104 1.74 6.65 1.15
N GLY A 105 2.41 5.74 1.85
CA GLY A 105 3.69 5.21 1.39
C GLY A 105 3.99 3.84 1.96
N THR A 106 4.73 3.07 1.19
CA THR A 106 5.27 1.78 1.60
C THR A 106 6.66 1.56 1.01
N LYS A 107 7.45 0.72 1.67
CA LYS A 107 8.71 0.21 1.12
C LYS A 107 8.70 -1.30 1.15
N LEU A 108 8.81 -1.92 -0.03
CA LEU A 108 8.66 -3.36 -0.21
C LEU A 108 9.68 -3.92 -1.19
N GLN A 109 9.80 -5.25 -1.22
CA GLN A 109 10.48 -6.00 -2.28
C GLN A 109 9.74 -7.32 -2.50
N VAL A 110 9.78 -7.82 -3.72
CA VAL A 110 9.33 -9.17 -4.09
C VAL A 110 10.55 -10.02 -4.46
N ASN A 111 10.51 -11.34 -4.25
CA ASN A 111 11.65 -12.21 -4.60
C ASN A 111 11.77 -12.43 -6.11
N ASP A 112 10.64 -12.42 -6.81
CA ASP A 112 10.56 -12.64 -8.25
C ASP A 112 9.61 -11.59 -8.81
N ALA A 113 10.14 -10.67 -9.61
CA ALA A 113 9.44 -9.47 -10.02
C ALA A 113 8.37 -9.71 -11.08
N ASP A 114 8.51 -10.76 -11.89
CA ASP A 114 7.61 -11.08 -12.99
C ASP A 114 6.78 -12.34 -12.78
N GLN A 115 6.83 -12.95 -11.58
CA GLN A 115 6.04 -14.13 -11.20
C GLN A 115 5.06 -13.86 -10.05
N VAL A 116 4.64 -12.60 -9.89
CA VAL A 116 3.73 -12.18 -8.81
C VAL A 116 2.65 -11.25 -9.33
N ASP A 117 1.44 -11.43 -8.81
CA ASP A 117 0.44 -10.37 -8.76
C ASP A 117 0.58 -9.64 -7.42
N LEU A 118 0.81 -8.34 -7.48
CA LEU A 118 0.97 -7.46 -6.33
C LEU A 118 -0.09 -6.38 -6.38
N PHE A 119 -0.82 -6.20 -5.28
CA PHE A 119 -1.66 -5.03 -5.03
C PHE A 119 -1.20 -4.35 -3.74
N ILE A 120 -1.05 -3.04 -3.73
CA ILE A 120 -0.81 -2.30 -2.49
C ILE A 120 -1.31 -0.85 -2.55
N GLY A 121 -2.13 -0.46 -1.59
CA GLY A 121 -2.70 0.88 -1.56
C GLY A 121 -3.84 1.05 -0.56
N LEU A 122 -4.78 1.91 -0.91
CA LEU A 122 -6.04 2.10 -0.19
C LEU A 122 -7.21 1.67 -1.08
N CYS A 123 -8.09 0.81 -0.61
CA CYS A 123 -9.34 0.47 -1.29
C CYS A 123 -10.46 0.19 -0.28
N ILE A 124 -11.68 0.01 -0.76
CA ILE A 124 -12.77 -0.53 0.05
C ILE A 124 -12.45 -1.95 0.53
N THR A 125 -13.14 -2.38 1.59
CA THR A 125 -13.09 -3.77 2.06
C THR A 125 -13.74 -4.67 1.02
N ASP A 126 -12.96 -5.59 0.44
CA ASP A 126 -13.40 -6.50 -0.60
C ASP A 126 -12.72 -7.87 -0.42
N THR A 127 -13.30 -8.91 -1.00
CA THR A 127 -12.77 -10.28 -0.94
C THR A 127 -11.94 -10.68 -2.15
N ASP A 128 -11.93 -9.87 -3.21
CA ASP A 128 -11.27 -10.17 -4.49
C ASP A 128 -10.60 -8.92 -5.09
N LEU A 129 -9.42 -8.53 -4.57
CA LEU A 129 -8.75 -7.30 -5.00
C LEU A 129 -8.19 -7.43 -6.42
N ALA A 130 -7.52 -8.53 -6.75
CA ALA A 130 -7.06 -8.82 -8.12
C ALA A 130 -8.21 -9.04 -9.12
N GLY A 131 -9.38 -9.49 -8.67
CA GLY A 131 -10.57 -9.64 -9.52
C GLY A 131 -11.31 -8.34 -9.81
N GLY A 132 -10.92 -7.25 -9.14
CA GLY A 132 -11.49 -5.91 -9.27
C GLY A 132 -12.45 -5.56 -8.13
N MET A 133 -12.37 -4.32 -7.68
CA MET A 133 -13.21 -3.74 -6.62
C MET A 133 -14.01 -2.55 -7.19
N THR A 134 -14.69 -1.78 -6.34
CA THR A 134 -15.43 -0.59 -6.81
C THR A 134 -14.62 0.69 -6.68
N ASP A 135 -13.77 0.80 -5.66
CA ASP A 135 -13.14 2.05 -5.25
C ASP A 135 -11.76 1.83 -4.65
N GLY A 136 -10.76 2.57 -5.13
CA GLY A 136 -9.39 2.50 -4.61
C GLY A 136 -8.38 3.46 -5.22
N VAL A 137 -7.25 3.60 -4.55
CA VAL A 137 -6.02 4.26 -5.01
C VAL A 137 -4.84 3.37 -4.65
N TYR A 138 -4.16 2.83 -5.65
CA TYR A 138 -3.20 1.75 -5.43
C TYR A 138 -2.12 1.68 -6.50
N PHE A 139 -1.12 0.87 -6.17
CA PHE A 139 -0.14 0.36 -7.12
C PHE A 139 -0.45 -1.11 -7.37
N GLU A 140 -0.25 -1.54 -8.61
CA GLU A 140 -0.29 -2.95 -8.97
C GLU A 140 0.89 -3.36 -9.85
N SER A 141 1.21 -4.66 -9.83
CA SER A 141 2.02 -5.34 -10.83
C SER A 141 1.36 -6.68 -11.10
N LEU A 142 1.27 -7.06 -12.36
CA LEU A 142 0.67 -8.31 -12.80
C LEU A 142 1.75 -9.34 -13.13
N ASP A 143 1.36 -10.61 -13.04
CA ASP A 143 2.17 -11.73 -13.52
C ASP A 143 2.69 -11.52 -14.96
N GLU A 144 3.86 -12.06 -15.23
CA GLU A 144 4.65 -11.95 -16.48
C GLU A 144 5.06 -10.51 -16.90
N SER A 145 4.91 -9.49 -16.04
CA SER A 145 5.17 -8.09 -16.41
C SER A 145 6.32 -7.41 -15.68
N ALA A 146 6.39 -7.56 -14.34
CA ALA A 146 7.19 -6.70 -13.44
C ALA A 146 6.90 -5.20 -13.52
N SER A 147 5.99 -4.74 -14.37
CA SER A 147 5.67 -3.32 -14.52
C SER A 147 4.74 -2.85 -13.41
N ILE A 148 5.04 -1.67 -12.86
CA ILE A 148 4.20 -1.04 -11.84
C ILE A 148 3.20 -0.12 -12.53
N SER A 149 1.93 -0.33 -12.27
CA SER A 149 0.82 0.54 -12.68
C SER A 149 0.33 1.36 -11.49
N CYS A 150 -0.07 2.60 -11.77
CA CYS A 150 -0.68 3.52 -10.79
C CYS A 150 -2.16 3.66 -11.12
N VAL A 151 -3.04 3.35 -10.16
CA VAL A 151 -4.47 3.27 -10.43
C VAL A 151 -5.28 4.11 -9.45
N THR A 152 -6.29 4.79 -9.98
CA THR A 152 -7.40 5.37 -9.22
C THR A 152 -8.69 4.82 -9.77
N GLU A 153 -9.48 4.16 -8.94
CA GLU A 153 -10.74 3.53 -9.30
C GLU A 153 -11.89 4.14 -8.52
N LYS A 154 -13.01 4.36 -9.21
CA LYS A 154 -14.26 4.84 -8.63
C LYS A 154 -15.44 4.22 -9.37
N ASP A 155 -16.45 3.77 -8.63
CA ASP A 155 -17.67 3.17 -9.17
C ASP A 155 -17.37 2.07 -10.22
N SER A 156 -16.38 1.21 -9.94
CA SER A 156 -15.87 0.16 -10.84
C SER A 156 -15.34 0.66 -12.19
N THR A 157 -14.83 1.89 -12.22
CA THR A 157 -14.19 2.48 -13.39
C THR A 157 -12.77 2.92 -13.05
N GLU A 158 -11.79 2.23 -13.61
CA GLU A 158 -10.37 2.51 -13.38
C GLU A 158 -9.86 3.66 -14.25
N THR A 159 -9.01 4.50 -13.68
CA THR A 159 -8.01 5.30 -14.40
C THR A 159 -6.65 4.71 -14.06
N GLN A 160 -6.06 4.03 -15.03
CA GLN A 160 -4.79 3.34 -14.87
C GLN A 160 -3.70 4.02 -15.72
N THR A 161 -2.54 4.26 -15.11
CA THR A 161 -1.32 4.66 -15.82
C THR A 161 -0.32 3.52 -15.71
N ASP A 162 -0.09 2.83 -16.82
CA ASP A 162 0.79 1.66 -16.88
C ASP A 162 2.26 2.00 -16.99
N SER A 163 3.10 1.01 -16.64
CA SER A 163 4.56 1.06 -16.88
C SER A 163 5.24 2.29 -16.26
N THR A 164 4.76 2.70 -15.09
CA THR A 164 5.26 3.88 -14.35
C THR A 164 6.55 3.60 -13.60
N GLY A 165 6.86 2.31 -13.40
CA GLY A 165 8.10 1.81 -12.83
C GLY A 165 8.21 0.30 -13.07
N THR A 166 9.26 -0.31 -12.52
CA THR A 166 9.52 -1.75 -12.66
C THR A 166 9.96 -2.31 -11.32
N LEU A 167 9.30 -3.39 -10.89
CA LEU A 167 9.78 -4.24 -9.79
C LEU A 167 11.08 -4.92 -10.21
N VAL A 168 11.93 -5.19 -9.23
CA VAL A 168 13.20 -5.88 -9.46
C VAL A 168 13.37 -6.90 -8.34
N ASP A 169 13.78 -8.11 -8.70
CA ASP A 169 14.00 -9.21 -7.77
C ASP A 169 14.80 -8.76 -6.54
N ALA A 170 14.28 -9.08 -5.36
CA ALA A 170 14.88 -8.84 -4.06
C ALA A 170 15.45 -7.42 -3.90
N THR A 171 14.79 -6.42 -4.49
CA THR A 171 15.22 -5.03 -4.46
C THR A 171 14.13 -4.16 -3.87
N ASP A 172 14.50 -3.37 -2.84
CA ASP A 172 13.58 -2.44 -2.20
C ASP A 172 13.08 -1.37 -3.19
N LYS A 173 11.76 -1.20 -3.21
CA LYS A 173 11.02 -0.15 -3.91
C LYS A 173 10.19 0.65 -2.93
N THR A 174 10.24 1.97 -3.06
CA THR A 174 9.38 2.89 -2.30
C THR A 174 8.24 3.34 -3.19
N LEU A 175 7.01 2.96 -2.84
CA LEU A 175 5.78 3.29 -3.58
C LEU A 175 4.92 4.22 -2.74
N GLU A 176 4.55 5.38 -3.29
CA GLU A 176 3.91 6.44 -2.52
C GLU A 176 2.91 7.22 -3.34
N PHE A 177 1.80 7.60 -2.73
CA PHE A 177 0.91 8.56 -3.34
C PHE A 177 0.49 9.66 -2.36
N TYR A 178 0.18 10.81 -2.92
CA TYR A 178 -0.22 11.99 -2.17
C TYR A 178 -1.49 12.59 -2.77
N TRP A 179 -2.56 12.62 -1.97
CA TRP A 179 -3.77 13.38 -2.23
C TRP A 179 -3.55 14.83 -1.79
N ASP A 180 -3.70 15.76 -2.74
CA ASP A 180 -3.51 17.18 -2.48
C ASP A 180 -4.64 17.83 -1.64
N GLY A 181 -5.74 17.11 -1.40
CA GLY A 181 -6.92 17.67 -0.75
C GLY A 181 -7.82 18.45 -1.72
N SER A 182 -7.67 18.30 -3.03
CA SER A 182 -8.41 19.07 -4.03
C SER A 182 -8.72 18.28 -5.29
N THR A 183 -7.71 17.98 -6.10
CA THR A 183 -7.89 17.56 -7.49
C THR A 183 -7.03 16.36 -7.86
N TYR A 184 -5.81 16.27 -7.33
CA TYR A 184 -4.84 15.29 -7.80
C TYR A 184 -4.40 14.30 -6.74
N ILE A 185 -4.34 13.04 -7.16
CA ILE A 185 -3.46 12.03 -6.57
C ILE A 185 -2.16 12.04 -7.35
N HIS A 186 -1.06 12.31 -6.68
CA HIS A 186 0.29 12.25 -7.24
C HIS A 186 0.97 10.95 -6.82
N PHE A 187 1.43 10.15 -7.79
CA PHE A 187 2.12 8.88 -7.52
C PHE A 187 3.62 9.04 -7.70
N TYR A 188 4.38 8.45 -6.78
CA TYR A 188 5.83 8.49 -6.74
C TYR A 188 6.42 7.09 -6.58
N ILE A 189 7.51 6.84 -7.29
CA ILE A 189 8.34 5.64 -7.14
C ILE A 189 9.77 6.08 -6.87
N ASP A 190 10.35 5.57 -5.78
CA ASP A 190 11.72 5.87 -5.34
C ASP A 190 12.01 7.37 -5.28
N GLY A 191 11.02 8.17 -4.84
CA GLY A 191 11.16 9.62 -4.73
C GLY A 191 10.73 10.42 -5.97
N THR A 192 10.54 9.77 -7.11
CA THR A 192 10.28 10.40 -8.42
C THR A 192 8.79 10.42 -8.72
N LEU A 193 8.23 11.57 -9.13
CA LEU A 193 6.84 11.66 -9.60
C LEU A 193 6.69 10.90 -10.92
N VAL A 194 5.86 9.85 -10.94
CA VAL A 194 5.67 8.99 -12.12
C VAL A 194 4.29 9.14 -12.75
N ALA A 195 3.27 9.53 -11.99
CA ALA A 195 1.92 9.76 -12.50
C ALA A 195 1.17 10.82 -11.67
N SER A 196 0.12 11.40 -12.25
CA SER A 196 -0.84 12.24 -11.54
C SER A 196 -2.23 11.98 -12.11
N SER A 197 -3.16 11.55 -11.27
CA SER A 197 -4.55 11.28 -11.66
C SER A 197 -5.47 12.35 -11.10
N SER A 198 -6.46 12.77 -11.90
CA SER A 198 -7.55 13.66 -11.50
C SER A 198 -8.93 13.10 -11.87
N THR A 199 -8.99 11.84 -12.29
CA THR A 199 -10.21 11.15 -12.72
C THR A 199 -10.38 9.90 -11.87
N ASN A 200 -11.64 9.47 -11.68
CA ASN A 200 -11.98 8.28 -10.91
C ASN A 200 -11.33 8.27 -9.51
N ILE A 201 -11.27 9.44 -8.86
CA ILE A 201 -10.82 9.54 -7.47
C ILE A 201 -11.99 9.14 -6.56
N PRO A 202 -11.88 8.08 -5.74
CA PRO A 202 -12.97 7.58 -4.90
C PRO A 202 -13.19 8.49 -3.69
N THR A 203 -13.93 9.58 -3.89
CA THR A 203 -14.21 10.57 -2.83
C THR A 203 -15.48 10.27 -2.02
N ASP A 204 -16.27 9.29 -2.45
CA ASP A 204 -17.57 8.89 -1.87
C ASP A 204 -17.42 7.83 -0.78
N GLU A 205 -16.39 7.01 -0.83
CA GLU A 205 -16.21 5.87 0.04
C GLU A 205 -15.09 6.07 1.08
N GLU A 206 -15.22 5.40 2.21
CA GLU A 206 -14.12 5.18 3.14
C GLU A 206 -13.25 4.02 2.64
N LEU A 207 -11.93 4.18 2.75
CA LEU A 207 -10.91 3.25 2.28
C LEU A 207 -10.06 2.75 3.45
N THR A 208 -9.45 1.59 3.25
CA THR A 208 -8.51 0.97 4.18
C THR A 208 -7.21 0.56 3.49
N LEU A 209 -6.14 0.41 4.27
CA LEU A 209 -4.88 -0.16 3.79
C LEU A 209 -5.12 -1.60 3.34
N SER A 210 -4.78 -1.89 2.10
CA SER A 210 -4.96 -3.19 1.47
C SER A 210 -3.67 -3.63 0.79
N ILE A 211 -3.34 -4.90 0.96
CA ILE A 211 -2.13 -5.55 0.44
C ILE A 211 -2.56 -6.92 -0.10
N GLU A 212 -2.20 -7.22 -1.34
CA GLU A 212 -2.37 -8.55 -1.91
C GLU A 212 -1.08 -9.04 -2.56
N LEU A 213 -0.81 -10.33 -2.39
CA LEU A 213 0.24 -11.04 -3.08
C LEU A 213 -0.30 -12.39 -3.55
N LEU A 214 -0.29 -12.62 -4.86
CA LEU A 214 -0.53 -13.94 -5.46
C LEU A 214 0.74 -14.41 -6.17
N THR A 215 0.97 -15.72 -6.20
CA THR A 215 1.98 -16.29 -7.10
C THR A 215 1.41 -16.47 -8.50
N GLY A 216 2.16 -16.03 -9.51
CA GLY A 216 1.88 -16.26 -10.92
C GLY A 216 2.35 -17.63 -11.42
N GLU A 217 3.03 -18.41 -10.57
CA GLU A 217 3.66 -19.66 -11.01
C GLU A 217 3.41 -20.85 -10.08
N GLY A 218 3.88 -22.02 -10.53
CA GLY A 218 3.92 -23.26 -9.74
C GLY A 218 4.97 -23.29 -8.62
N THR A 219 5.35 -22.11 -8.09
CA THR A 219 6.36 -21.92 -7.04
C THR A 219 5.84 -20.90 -6.02
N ALA A 220 6.30 -21.00 -4.78
CA ALA A 220 5.97 -20.02 -3.76
C ALA A 220 6.77 -18.74 -3.96
N ASN A 221 6.07 -17.60 -3.92
CA ASN A 221 6.65 -16.27 -4.00
C ASN A 221 6.43 -15.49 -2.71
N THR A 222 7.18 -14.40 -2.56
CA THR A 222 7.30 -13.64 -1.33
C THR A 222 7.30 -12.14 -1.60
N CYS A 223 6.65 -11.41 -0.70
CA CYS A 223 6.75 -9.96 -0.60
C CYS A 223 7.17 -9.62 0.81
N SER A 224 8.24 -8.84 0.96
CA SER A 224 8.64 -8.29 2.26
C SER A 224 8.42 -6.79 2.30
N ILE A 225 7.75 -6.31 3.34
CA ILE A 225 7.40 -4.91 3.53
C ILE A 225 8.16 -4.39 4.76
N ASP A 226 8.98 -3.37 4.55
CA ASP A 226 9.83 -2.72 5.56
C ASP A 226 9.00 -1.76 6.43
N TRP A 227 8.21 -0.90 5.80
CA TRP A 227 7.29 -0.01 6.50
C TRP A 227 6.09 0.34 5.63
N VAL A 228 5.00 0.72 6.28
CA VAL A 228 3.81 1.31 5.65
C VAL A 228 3.33 2.51 6.46
N ARG A 229 2.84 3.53 5.77
CA ARG A 229 2.31 4.76 6.36
C ARG A 229 1.08 5.20 5.59
N VAL A 230 0.02 5.47 6.33
CA VAL A 230 -1.16 6.20 5.87
C VAL A 230 -1.38 7.33 6.86
N ILE A 231 -1.29 8.57 6.41
CA ILE A 231 -1.40 9.76 7.26
C ILE A 231 -2.38 10.72 6.60
N GLN A 232 -3.45 11.05 7.29
CA GLN A 232 -4.47 11.97 6.82
C GLN A 232 -4.67 13.13 7.79
N ILE A 233 -4.79 14.32 7.22
CA ILE A 233 -5.29 15.52 7.91
C ILE A 233 -6.79 15.64 7.63
N ARG A 234 -7.64 15.58 8.65
CA ARG A 234 -9.10 15.51 8.53
C ARG A 234 -9.86 16.83 8.76
#